data_AF-R0MFR5-F1
#
_entry.id   AF-R0MFR5-F1
#
_cell.length_a   1.000
_cell.length_b   1.000
_cell.length_c   1.000
_cell.angle_alpha   90.00
_cell.angle_beta   90.00
_cell.angle_gamma   90.00
#
_symmetry.space_group_name_H-M   'P 1'
#
loop_
_entity.id
_entity.type
_entity.pdbx_description
1 polymer ?
#
loop_
_entity_poly.entity_id
_entity_poly.type
_entity_poly.pdbx_seq_one_letter_code
_entity_poly.pdbx_strand_id
1 'polypeptide(L)'
;MKSAKGPGNFRNLFMYSPNGKKDGIQIIPLSEVAAKDEFLNIKNVSRDDMMAAHRVPPLMIGIMPSNVGGFGDVEKAANVFVRNELLPLQKRLEELNRWLDVNVINFRNYEL
;
A
#
# COMPACT_ATOMS: atom_id res chain seq x y z
N MET A 1 24.78 -36.47 8.73
CA MET A 1 23.60 -36.42 7.83
C MET A 1 22.35 -36.94 8.56
N LYS A 2 21.96 -36.32 9.68
CA LYS A 2 20.86 -36.83 10.55
C LYS A 2 19.85 -35.74 11.00
N SER A 3 19.83 -34.57 10.37
CA SER A 3 18.95 -33.47 10.79
C SER A 3 18.38 -32.64 9.63
N ALA A 4 18.13 -33.24 8.47
CA ALA A 4 17.42 -32.56 7.38
C ALA A 4 15.91 -32.84 7.50
N LYS A 5 15.13 -31.78 7.80
CA LYS A 5 13.66 -31.83 7.82
C LYS A 5 13.13 -32.02 6.40
N GLY A 6 12.65 -33.24 6.12
CA GLY A 6 11.72 -33.58 5.02
C GLY A 6 12.27 -33.46 3.58
N PRO A 7 11.97 -34.44 2.70
CA PRO A 7 12.24 -34.29 1.27
C PRO A 7 11.34 -33.17 0.69
N GLY A 8 11.95 -32.08 0.21
CA GLY A 8 11.24 -30.98 -0.45
C GLY A 8 11.67 -29.56 -0.09
N ASN A 9 12.48 -29.36 0.96
CA ASN A 9 12.87 -28.02 1.42
C ASN A 9 14.08 -27.39 0.68
N PHE A 10 14.64 -28.10 -0.29
CA PHE A 10 15.81 -27.67 -1.05
C PHE A 10 15.52 -27.74 -2.55
N ARG A 11 14.57 -26.92 -3.03
CA ARG A 11 14.34 -26.75 -4.47
C ARG A 11 15.46 -25.94 -5.16
N ASN A 12 16.26 -25.20 -4.38
CA ASN A 12 17.28 -24.28 -4.90
C ASN A 12 18.69 -24.60 -4.34
N LEU A 13 19.10 -25.88 -4.37
CA LEU A 13 20.46 -26.28 -3.98
C LEU A 13 21.26 -26.67 -5.23
N PHE A 14 22.23 -25.85 -5.62
CA PHE A 14 23.22 -26.21 -6.64
C PHE A 14 24.47 -26.75 -5.96
N MET A 15 24.79 -28.02 -6.19
CA MET A 15 25.97 -28.68 -5.64
C MET A 15 27.09 -28.65 -6.67
N TYR A 16 28.20 -27.95 -6.38
CA TYR A 16 29.40 -27.94 -7.21
C TYR A 16 30.61 -28.42 -6.40
N SER A 17 31.25 -29.51 -6.86
CA SER A 17 32.44 -30.08 -6.23
C SER A 17 33.54 -30.27 -7.27
N PRO A 18 34.38 -29.25 -7.51
CA PRO A 18 35.52 -29.40 -8.40
C PRO A 18 36.58 -30.29 -7.71
N ASN A 19 37.00 -31.35 -8.39
CA ASN A 19 38.06 -32.29 -7.97
C ASN A 19 37.79 -33.17 -6.73
N GLY A 20 36.52 -33.40 -6.35
CA GLY A 20 36.13 -34.54 -5.49
C GLY A 20 36.74 -34.62 -4.08
N LYS A 21 37.27 -33.51 -3.53
CA LYS A 21 37.80 -33.50 -2.16
C LYS A 21 36.66 -33.59 -1.13
N LYS A 22 36.86 -34.43 -0.11
CA LYS A 22 35.87 -34.79 0.93
C LYS A 22 35.33 -33.59 1.73
N ASP A 23 36.08 -32.47 1.77
CA ASP A 23 35.72 -31.22 2.46
C ASP A 23 35.30 -30.07 1.51
N GLY A 24 35.17 -30.34 0.20
CA GLY A 24 35.00 -29.30 -0.83
C GLY A 24 33.54 -28.90 -1.15
N ILE A 25 32.57 -29.27 -0.32
CA ILE A 25 31.16 -28.98 -0.57
C ILE A 25 30.81 -27.66 0.10
N GLN A 26 30.69 -26.59 -0.70
CA GLN A 26 30.15 -25.32 -0.26
C GLN A 26 28.67 -25.22 -0.67
N ILE A 27 27.80 -25.06 0.31
CA ILE A 27 26.40 -24.71 0.07
C ILE A 27 26.37 -23.22 -0.24
N ILE A 28 26.14 -22.86 -1.50
CA ILE A 28 25.91 -21.47 -1.90
C ILE A 28 24.39 -21.24 -1.84
N PRO A 29 23.88 -20.50 -0.85
CA PRO A 29 22.46 -20.16 -0.81
C PRO A 29 22.14 -19.25 -2.02
N LEU A 30 21.33 -19.76 -2.95
CA LEU A 30 20.76 -18.96 -4.04
C LEU A 30 19.63 -18.10 -3.48
N SER A 31 19.98 -16.88 -3.09
CA SER A 31 19.22 -15.61 -3.15
C SER A 31 17.70 -15.57 -2.86
N GLU A 32 17.12 -16.51 -2.10
CA GLU A 32 15.73 -16.41 -1.64
C GLU A 32 15.53 -15.50 -0.40
N VAL A 33 16.59 -14.79 0.03
CA VAL A 33 16.60 -14.00 1.28
C VAL A 33 16.27 -12.51 1.06
N ALA A 34 16.40 -11.96 -0.15
CA ALA A 34 16.19 -10.53 -0.39
C ALA A 34 14.70 -10.14 -0.58
N ALA A 35 13.87 -11.04 -1.11
CA ALA A 35 12.49 -10.70 -1.47
C ALA A 35 11.53 -10.61 -0.27
N LYS A 36 11.88 -11.23 0.88
CA LYS A 36 11.02 -11.20 2.08
C LYS A 36 10.97 -9.81 2.72
N ASP A 37 12.07 -9.08 2.70
CA ASP A 37 12.16 -7.76 3.32
C ASP A 37 11.50 -6.67 2.45
N GLU A 38 11.39 -6.86 1.14
CA GLU A 38 10.73 -5.88 0.26
C GLU A 38 9.21 -5.96 0.26
N PHE A 39 8.58 -7.09 0.59
CA PHE A 39 7.13 -7.22 0.45
C PHE A 39 6.33 -6.25 1.33
N LEU A 40 6.79 -6.05 2.58
CA LEU A 40 6.18 -5.06 3.49
C LEU A 40 6.42 -3.62 3.00
N ASN A 41 7.60 -3.34 2.45
CA ASN A 41 7.93 -2.03 1.87
C ASN A 41 7.07 -1.74 0.65
N ILE A 42 6.92 -2.71 -0.26
CA ILE A 42 6.05 -2.59 -1.44
C ILE A 42 4.62 -2.29 -1.02
N LYS A 43 4.10 -2.99 0.00
CA LYS A 43 2.73 -2.75 0.50
C LYS A 43 2.57 -1.34 1.09
N ASN A 44 3.55 -0.87 1.85
CA ASN A 44 3.53 0.46 2.45
C ASN A 44 3.61 1.55 1.37
N VAL A 45 4.54 1.43 0.42
CA VAL A 45 4.66 2.36 -0.71
C VAL A 45 3.38 2.36 -1.55
N SER A 46 2.86 1.18 -1.90
CA SER A 46 1.61 1.08 -2.68
C SER A 46 0.44 1.73 -1.96
N ARG A 47 0.34 1.58 -0.63
CA ARG A 47 -0.69 2.25 0.18
C ARG A 47 -0.54 3.76 0.09
N ASP A 48 0.67 4.27 0.28
CA ASP A 48 0.95 5.72 0.23
C ASP A 48 0.67 6.31 -1.15
N ASP A 49 1.01 5.58 -2.22
CA ASP A 49 0.71 5.96 -3.61
C ASP A 49 -0.80 6.04 -3.86
N MET A 50 -1.57 5.06 -3.38
CA MET A 50 -3.04 5.08 -3.49
C MET A 50 -3.65 6.26 -2.73
N MET A 51 -3.12 6.59 -1.55
CA MET A 51 -3.57 7.77 -0.80
C MET A 51 -3.30 9.07 -1.55
N ALA A 52 -2.09 9.21 -2.09
CA ALA A 52 -1.70 10.39 -2.84
C ALA A 52 -2.55 10.55 -4.12
N ALA A 53 -2.85 9.44 -4.80
CA ALA A 53 -3.68 9.45 -6.01
C ALA A 53 -5.13 9.90 -5.72
N HIS A 54 -5.72 9.40 -4.62
CA HIS A 54 -7.08 9.77 -4.23
C HIS A 54 -7.17 11.10 -3.47
N ARG A 55 -6.03 11.61 -2.97
CA ARG A 55 -5.92 12.87 -2.21
C ARG A 55 -6.80 12.90 -0.95
N VAL A 56 -7.12 11.72 -0.41
CA VAL A 56 -7.94 11.57 0.80
C VAL A 56 -7.03 11.49 2.02
N PRO A 57 -7.32 12.25 3.10
CA PRO A 57 -6.57 12.14 4.34
C PRO A 57 -6.54 10.70 4.89
N PRO A 58 -5.40 10.20 5.37
CA PRO A 58 -5.26 8.81 5.84
C PRO A 58 -6.29 8.42 6.91
N LEU A 59 -6.57 9.35 7.83
CA LEU A 59 -7.55 9.17 8.89
C LEU A 59 -8.99 8.88 8.39
N MET A 60 -9.36 9.31 7.19
CA MET A 60 -10.72 9.09 6.64
C MET A 60 -10.88 7.74 5.97
N ILE A 61 -9.78 7.12 5.54
CA ILE A 61 -9.77 5.81 4.89
C ILE A 61 -9.40 4.69 5.86
N GLY A 62 -9.48 4.96 7.17
CA GLY A 62 -9.29 3.96 8.22
C GLY A 62 -7.85 3.50 8.40
N ILE A 63 -6.88 4.32 7.99
CA ILE A 63 -5.47 3.99 8.12
C ILE A 63 -5.03 4.21 9.57
N MET A 64 -4.52 3.14 10.20
CA MET A 64 -3.89 3.22 11.51
C MET A 64 -2.53 3.93 11.41
N PRO A 65 -2.25 4.91 12.29
CA PRO A 65 -0.95 5.57 12.32
C PRO A 65 0.13 4.59 12.77
N SER A 66 1.26 4.59 12.06
CA SER A 66 2.46 3.83 12.44
C SER A 66 3.27 4.54 13.53
N ASN A 67 2.99 5.82 13.78
CA ASN A 67 3.79 6.71 14.62
C ASN A 67 2.99 7.16 15.85
N VAL A 68 3.65 7.31 16.99
CA VAL A 68 3.04 7.63 18.30
C VAL A 68 2.27 8.97 18.32
N GLY A 69 2.51 9.86 17.35
CA GLY A 69 1.87 11.18 17.25
C GLY A 69 0.52 11.23 16.51
N GLY A 70 0.05 10.13 15.92
CA GLY A 70 -1.24 10.10 15.20
C GLY A 70 -1.33 11.04 13.98
N PHE A 71 -2.55 11.26 13.47
CA PHE A 71 -2.81 12.14 12.32
C PHE A 71 -3.30 13.55 12.69
N GLY A 72 -3.38 13.87 13.97
CA GLY A 72 -3.89 15.15 14.45
C GLY A 72 -5.42 15.23 14.51
N ASP A 73 -5.94 16.44 14.32
CA ASP A 73 -7.36 16.79 14.46
C ASP A 73 -8.20 16.36 13.24
N VAL A 74 -9.15 15.46 13.48
CA VAL A 74 -10.02 14.85 12.45
C VAL A 74 -10.96 15.88 11.81
N GLU A 75 -11.50 16.81 12.59
CA GLU A 75 -12.45 17.82 12.09
C GLU A 75 -11.77 18.78 11.12
N LYS A 76 -10.54 19.20 11.44
CA LYS A 76 -9.75 20.06 10.55
C LYS A 76 -9.43 19.36 9.23
N ALA A 77 -9.04 18.08 9.30
CA ALA A 77 -8.78 17.31 8.09
C ALA A 77 -10.05 17.15 7.24
N ALA A 78 -11.20 16.88 7.86
CA ALA A 78 -12.52 16.83 7.20
C ALA A 78 -12.87 18.13 6.49
N ASN A 79 -12.74 19.26 7.17
CA ASN A 79 -13.00 20.57 6.58
C ASN A 79 -12.13 20.86 5.37
N VAL A 80 -10.82 20.60 5.46
CA VAL A 80 -9.88 20.84 4.36
C VAL A 80 -10.18 19.92 3.17
N PHE A 81 -10.43 18.63 3.43
CA PHE A 81 -10.76 17.67 2.39
C PHE A 81 -12.07 18.00 1.67
N VAL A 82 -13.14 18.28 2.42
CA VAL A 82 -14.43 18.64 1.83
C VAL A 82 -14.31 19.90 0.99
N ARG A 83 -13.62 20.93 1.51
CA ARG A 83 -13.44 22.20 0.80
C ARG A 83 -12.65 22.04 -0.51
N ASN A 84 -11.56 21.27 -0.49
CA ASN A 84 -10.61 21.25 -1.59
C ASN A 84 -10.84 20.11 -2.60
N GLU A 85 -11.42 18.99 -2.18
CA GLU A 85 -11.63 17.82 -3.03
C GLU A 85 -13.12 17.59 -3.30
N LEU A 86 -13.97 17.63 -2.27
CA LEU A 86 -15.38 17.23 -2.42
C LEU A 86 -16.25 18.31 -3.09
N LEU A 87 -16.18 19.57 -2.63
CA LEU A 87 -16.98 20.67 -3.19
C LEU A 87 -16.70 20.91 -4.69
N PRO A 88 -15.45 20.91 -5.18
CA PRO A 88 -15.20 21.05 -6.61
C PRO A 88 -15.79 19.90 -7.45
N LEU A 89 -15.74 18.66 -6.94
CA LEU A 89 -16.37 17.52 -7.60
C LEU A 89 -17.89 17.64 -7.62
N GLN A 90 -18.51 18.06 -6.51
CA GLN A 90 -19.93 18.37 -6.46
C GLN A 90 -20.32 19.45 -7.48
N LYS A 91 -19.55 20.53 -7.56
CA LYS A 91 -19.78 21.61 -8.54
C LYS A 91 -19.65 21.13 -9.98
N ARG A 92 -18.68 20.28 -10.28
CA ARG A 92 -18.56 19.64 -11.60
C ARG A 92 -19.78 18.76 -11.92
N LEU A 93 -20.30 18.03 -10.96
CA LEU A 93 -21.52 17.22 -11.16
C LEU A 93 -22.75 18.10 -11.36
N GLU A 94 -22.85 19.24 -10.68
CA GLU A 94 -23.93 20.22 -10.88
C GLU A 94 -23.94 20.82 -12.31
N GLU A 95 -22.82 20.81 -13.04
CA GLU A 95 -22.78 21.24 -14.44
C GLU A 95 -23.74 20.43 -15.34
N LEU A 96 -24.05 19.18 -14.96
CA LEU A 96 -25.02 18.35 -15.67
C LEU A 96 -26.42 18.99 -15.71
N ASN A 97 -26.81 19.69 -14.64
CA ASN A 97 -28.09 20.41 -14.61
C ASN A 97 -28.15 21.46 -15.70
N ARG A 98 -27.02 22.15 -15.95
CA ARG A 98 -26.93 23.16 -17.00
C ARG A 98 -27.01 22.54 -18.39
N TRP A 99 -26.52 21.33 -18.57
CA TRP A 99 -26.61 20.63 -19.86
C TRP A 99 -28.01 20.13 -20.15
N LEU A 100 -28.74 19.70 -19.11
CA LEU A 100 -30.10 19.17 -19.22
C LEU A 100 -31.18 20.25 -19.15
N ASP A 101 -30.82 21.48 -18.79
CA ASP A 101 -31.72 22.60 -18.49
C ASP A 101 -32.78 22.25 -17.41
N VAL A 102 -32.43 21.32 -16.52
CA VAL A 102 -33.28 20.85 -15.42
C VAL A 102 -32.41 20.68 -14.18
N ASN A 103 -32.93 21.12 -13.02
CA ASN A 103 -32.24 20.97 -11.75
C ASN A 103 -32.44 19.54 -11.20
N VAL A 104 -31.52 18.63 -11.53
CA VAL A 104 -31.56 17.21 -11.14
C VAL A 104 -30.66 16.92 -9.94
N ILE A 105 -29.45 17.47 -9.92
CA ILE A 105 -28.43 17.24 -8.89
C ILE A 105 -28.32 18.47 -8.00
N ASN A 106 -28.59 18.33 -6.71
CA ASN A 106 -28.40 19.39 -5.73
C ASN A 106 -27.77 18.82 -4.46
N PHE A 107 -26.77 19.52 -3.92
CA PHE A 107 -26.06 19.13 -2.70
C PHE A 107 -26.48 20.03 -1.55
N ARG A 108 -26.61 19.45 -0.35
CA ARG A 108 -26.81 20.22 0.87
C ARG A 108 -25.49 20.87 1.29
N ASN A 109 -25.59 21.98 2.02
CA ASN A 109 -24.43 22.56 2.69
C ASN A 109 -23.81 21.52 3.62
N TYR A 110 -22.49 21.45 3.60
CA TYR A 110 -21.74 20.56 4.49
C TYR A 110 -21.75 21.10 5.92
N GLU A 111 -22.09 20.25 6.86
CA GLU A 111 -22.05 20.49 8.31
C GLU A 111 -21.27 19.35 8.96
N LEU A 112 -20.42 19.67 9.94
CA LEU A 112 -19.62 18.72 10.71
C LEU A 112 -20.43 18.12 11.86
#